data_AF-A0A1H0NNL9-F1
#
_entry.id   AF-A0A1H0NNL9-F1
#
_cell.length_a   1.000
_cell.length_b   1.000
_cell.length_c   1.000
_cell.angle_alpha   90.00
_cell.angle_beta   90.00
_cell.angle_gamma   90.00
#
_symmetry.space_group_name_H-M   'P 1'
#
loop_
_entity.id
_entity.type
_entity.pdbx_description
1 polymer ?
#
loop_
_entity_poly.entity_id
_entity_poly.type
_entity_poly.pdbx_seq_one_letter_code
_entity_poly.pdbx_strand_id
1 'polypeptide(L)'
;MTFDLGYGTNGFANHRLDDALAVIADLGYTGVALTLDHHHLDPFAGNIGGQIDRLAARLDQLGLRVVVETGARYLLDPRHKHHPTLVSDAQEVRVDFLLRAVRIAAALGADCVSFWSGIRPSTVEPEDAWARLRSGVDAVLHGAAEHGVRLGLEPEPGMLVERLADALRLRDELGSPELLGITLDVGHCVAVEPVDAAACVREAGDLLVNVQLDDMLPGVHEHLEFGDGELDLTATLAALAEVGYRGLAAVELPRHSHAAPEVARRAIDALRAALPAPDHPWLVAAERSVRSAPDSIRVLFPAAGRHVGRAVDDVARTRLLVAYAAAVEAEELGRELTALYRHGDDAERRGVLHALSEVGGLAPVAGVEIVKDALRANDTSLVAAALGPFAADHLDQHSWRHGVLKCLFTSIPLAAVAGLDRRVDGELLRMVDAFAEERRAAGRAVPDDAVDLLRSQS
;
A
#
# COMPACT_ATOMS: atom_id res chain seq x y z
N MET A 1 11.45 10.11 -3.35
CA MET A 1 9.97 10.11 -3.36
C MET A 1 9.52 11.54 -3.12
N THR A 2 8.39 11.97 -3.71
CA THR A 2 7.86 13.33 -3.49
C THR A 2 7.06 13.45 -2.20
N PHE A 3 6.53 12.33 -1.69
CA PHE A 3 5.75 12.19 -0.45
C PHE A 3 6.37 11.18 0.53
N ASP A 4 5.90 11.20 1.77
CA ASP A 4 6.30 10.30 2.86
C ASP A 4 5.38 9.09 2.94
N LEU A 5 5.93 7.92 3.28
CA LEU A 5 5.13 6.72 3.56
C LEU A 5 4.91 6.61 5.07
N GLY A 6 3.66 6.40 5.47
CA GLY A 6 3.28 6.24 6.88
C GLY A 6 2.47 5.00 7.19
N TYR A 7 2.14 4.85 8.47
CA TYR A 7 1.23 3.83 8.95
C TYR A 7 0.28 4.43 10.00
N GLY A 8 -0.99 4.06 9.95
CA GLY A 8 -2.03 4.51 10.88
C GLY A 8 -1.94 3.81 12.24
N THR A 9 -1.96 4.57 13.33
CA THR A 9 -1.91 3.99 14.67
C THR A 9 -3.18 3.22 15.03
N ASN A 10 -4.29 3.43 14.30
CA ASN A 10 -5.48 2.58 14.39
C ASN A 10 -5.21 1.10 14.09
N GLY A 11 -4.18 0.79 13.29
CA GLY A 11 -3.70 -0.56 13.01
C GLY A 11 -2.76 -1.10 14.09
N PHE A 12 -2.44 -0.31 15.12
CA PHE A 12 -1.59 -0.68 16.27
C PHE A 12 -2.31 -0.51 17.62
N ALA A 13 -3.65 -0.57 17.65
CA ALA A 13 -4.45 -0.33 18.86
C ALA A 13 -4.14 -1.29 20.04
N ASN A 14 -3.52 -2.45 19.78
CA ASN A 14 -3.07 -3.39 20.82
C ASN A 14 -1.68 -3.10 21.39
N HIS A 15 -0.96 -2.10 20.86
CA HIS A 15 0.40 -1.73 21.29
C HIS A 15 0.36 -0.38 22.01
N ARG A 16 1.23 -0.17 23.00
CA ARG A 16 1.45 1.18 23.54
C ARG A 16 1.97 2.08 22.42
N LEU A 17 1.67 3.37 22.49
CA LEU A 17 2.05 4.31 21.43
C LEU A 17 3.56 4.29 21.15
N ASP A 18 4.41 4.35 22.19
CA ASP A 18 5.87 4.33 22.01
C ASP A 18 6.40 3.06 21.32
N ASP A 19 5.78 1.90 21.61
CA ASP A 19 6.14 0.62 20.99
C ASP A 19 5.69 0.59 19.52
N ALA A 20 4.47 1.07 19.24
CA ALA A 20 3.95 1.18 17.88
C ALA A 20 4.84 2.09 17.01
N LEU A 21 5.19 3.28 17.51
CA LEU A 21 6.05 4.22 16.80
C LEU A 21 7.45 3.65 16.55
N ALA A 22 8.01 2.91 17.51
CA ALA A 22 9.30 2.25 17.32
C ALA A 22 9.25 1.21 16.19
N VAL A 23 8.23 0.34 16.18
CA VAL A 23 8.05 -0.67 15.13
C VAL A 23 7.86 -0.01 13.76
N ILE A 24 7.02 1.03 13.67
CA ILE A 24 6.77 1.78 12.42
C ILE A 24 8.08 2.37 11.89
N ALA A 25 8.86 3.04 12.74
CA ALA A 25 10.15 3.61 12.35
C ALA A 25 11.18 2.54 11.94
N ASP A 26 11.28 1.44 12.69
CA ASP A 26 12.23 0.35 12.43
C ASP A 26 11.98 -0.35 11.08
N LEU A 27 10.72 -0.43 10.64
CA LEU A 27 10.34 -0.93 9.31
C LEU A 27 10.70 0.04 8.16
N GLY A 28 11.01 1.29 8.51
CA GLY A 28 11.43 2.34 7.59
C GLY A 28 10.28 3.14 6.99
N TYR A 29 9.15 3.25 7.69
CA TYR A 29 8.18 4.33 7.46
C TYR A 29 8.76 5.67 7.92
N THR A 30 8.37 6.76 7.26
CA THR A 30 8.83 8.13 7.57
C THR A 30 7.73 9.02 8.13
N GLY A 31 6.52 8.48 8.32
CA GLY A 31 5.48 9.18 9.06
C GLY A 31 4.46 8.26 9.72
N VAL A 32 3.56 8.88 10.47
CA VAL A 32 2.51 8.21 11.22
C VAL A 32 1.19 8.97 11.08
N ALA A 33 0.12 8.25 10.80
CA ALA A 33 -1.23 8.75 10.93
C ALA A 33 -1.69 8.48 12.37
N LEU A 34 -1.64 9.49 13.22
CA LEU A 34 -1.96 9.37 14.64
C LEU A 34 -3.48 9.48 14.85
N THR A 35 -4.10 8.36 15.13
CA THR A 35 -5.51 8.33 15.56
C THR A 35 -5.62 8.74 17.02
N LEU A 36 -6.32 9.85 17.28
CA LEU A 36 -6.61 10.28 18.65
C LEU A 36 -7.64 9.36 19.28
N ASP A 37 -7.23 8.56 20.27
CA ASP A 37 -8.08 7.63 20.99
C ASP A 37 -7.60 7.45 22.44
N HIS A 38 -8.46 6.88 23.29
CA HIS A 38 -8.24 6.65 24.72
C HIS A 38 -6.95 5.88 25.05
N HIS A 39 -6.46 5.07 24.11
CA HIS A 39 -5.29 4.21 24.32
C HIS A 39 -3.95 4.87 23.92
N HIS A 40 -3.91 5.63 22.82
CA HIS A 40 -2.68 6.23 22.31
C HIS A 40 -2.48 7.68 22.76
N LEU A 41 -3.46 8.54 22.47
CA LEU A 41 -3.44 9.95 22.87
C LEU A 41 -4.87 10.42 23.07
N ASP A 42 -5.32 10.41 24.32
CA ASP A 42 -6.66 10.85 24.69
C ASP A 42 -6.75 12.39 24.72
N PRO A 43 -7.48 13.05 23.80
CA PRO A 43 -7.61 14.50 23.74
C PRO A 43 -8.36 15.11 24.94
N PHE A 44 -8.98 14.28 25.79
CA PHE A 44 -9.69 14.70 26.99
C PHE A 44 -8.89 14.44 28.28
N ALA A 45 -7.71 13.83 28.19
CA ALA A 45 -6.87 13.57 29.36
C ALA A 45 -6.46 14.88 30.06
N GLY A 46 -6.57 14.91 31.40
CA GLY A 46 -6.22 16.09 32.20
C GLY A 46 -4.75 16.52 32.11
N ASN A 47 -3.85 15.62 31.68
CA ASN A 47 -2.42 15.90 31.48
C ASN A 47 -2.00 15.91 30.00
N ILE A 48 -2.94 16.16 29.07
CA ILE A 48 -2.70 16.10 27.63
C ILE A 48 -1.47 16.91 27.16
N GLY A 49 -1.22 18.10 27.72
CA GLY A 49 -0.05 18.92 27.36
C GLY A 49 1.29 18.16 27.54
N GLY A 50 1.49 17.52 28.69
CA GLY A 50 2.69 16.71 28.93
C GLY A 50 2.72 15.38 28.17
N GLN A 51 1.59 14.93 27.60
CA GLN A 51 1.59 13.79 26.67
C GLN A 51 2.03 14.25 25.27
N ILE A 52 1.52 15.40 24.81
CA ILE A 52 1.92 16.03 23.53
C ILE A 52 3.43 16.32 23.53
N ASP A 53 3.97 16.94 24.58
CA ASP A 53 5.42 17.27 24.63
C ASP A 53 6.30 16.02 24.50
N ARG A 54 5.89 14.93 25.16
CA ARG A 54 6.61 13.64 25.08
C ARG A 54 6.47 13.00 23.71
N LEU A 55 5.28 13.07 23.11
CA LEU A 55 5.02 12.54 21.78
C LEU A 55 5.79 13.32 20.72
N ALA A 56 5.79 14.65 20.76
CA ALA A 56 6.56 15.49 19.85
C ALA A 56 8.05 15.13 19.90
N ALA A 57 8.64 15.05 21.11
CA ALA A 57 10.04 14.64 21.27
C ALA A 57 10.31 13.23 20.74
N ARG A 58 9.34 12.31 20.86
CA ARG A 58 9.47 10.93 20.36
C ARG A 58 9.39 10.87 18.84
N LEU A 59 8.45 11.60 18.22
CA LEU A 59 8.34 11.71 16.77
C LEU A 59 9.61 12.32 16.16
N ASP A 60 10.15 13.38 16.76
CA ASP A 60 11.42 14.01 16.37
C ASP A 60 12.59 13.02 16.46
N GLN A 61 12.68 12.26 17.56
CA GLN A 61 13.73 11.27 17.75
C GLN A 61 13.70 10.17 16.69
N LEU A 62 12.50 9.76 16.27
CA LEU A 62 12.28 8.72 15.27
C LEU A 62 12.29 9.26 13.83
N GLY A 63 12.30 10.58 13.65
CA GLY A 63 12.19 11.22 12.34
C GLY A 63 10.84 10.97 11.66
N LEU A 64 9.77 10.84 12.44
CA LEU A 64 8.43 10.57 11.93
C LEU A 64 7.63 11.87 11.74
N ARG A 65 7.18 12.12 10.52
CA ARG A 65 6.14 13.10 10.21
C ARG A 65 4.79 12.64 10.75
N VAL A 66 3.86 13.56 11.02
CA VAL A 66 2.56 13.21 11.62
C VAL A 66 1.37 13.89 10.95
N VAL A 67 0.32 13.11 10.74
CA VAL A 67 -1.06 13.58 10.52
C VAL A 67 -1.89 13.19 11.73
N VAL A 68 -2.88 14.01 12.09
CA VAL A 68 -3.83 13.69 13.18
C VAL A 68 -5.13 13.19 12.58
N GLU A 69 -5.60 12.03 13.03
CA GLU A 69 -6.86 11.42 12.60
C GLU A 69 -7.88 11.38 13.72
N THR A 70 -9.15 11.46 13.35
CA THR A 70 -10.27 11.60 14.29
C THR A 70 -11.30 10.46 14.19
N GLY A 71 -10.85 9.30 13.73
CA GLY A 71 -11.62 8.07 13.48
C GLY A 71 -11.74 7.11 14.66
N ALA A 72 -11.48 7.54 15.90
CA ALA A 72 -11.62 6.67 17.06
C ALA A 72 -13.07 6.19 17.28
N ARG A 73 -13.22 4.90 17.58
CA ARG A 73 -14.53 4.22 17.57
C ARG A 73 -15.45 4.65 18.70
N TYR A 74 -14.96 4.72 19.93
CA TYR A 74 -15.81 4.91 21.11
C TYR A 74 -15.33 6.05 22.01
N LEU A 75 -14.55 6.98 21.45
CA LEU A 75 -13.94 8.07 22.20
C LEU A 75 -14.97 9.02 22.80
N LEU A 76 -16.00 9.38 22.03
CA LEU A 76 -17.04 10.33 22.47
C LEU A 76 -18.27 9.65 23.07
N ASP A 77 -18.56 8.41 22.66
CA ASP A 77 -19.67 7.61 23.17
C ASP A 77 -19.23 6.14 23.35
N PRO A 78 -19.29 5.58 24.57
CA PRO A 78 -18.89 4.19 24.82
C PRO A 78 -19.88 3.15 24.28
N ARG A 79 -21.06 3.55 23.79
CA ARG A 79 -22.12 2.65 23.30
C ARG A 79 -22.27 2.69 21.79
N HIS A 80 -22.03 3.84 21.17
CA HIS A 80 -22.28 4.04 19.75
C HIS A 80 -20.98 4.41 19.04
N LYS A 81 -20.58 3.56 18.09
CA LYS A 81 -19.38 3.79 17.28
C LYS A 81 -19.48 5.16 16.59
N HIS A 82 -18.41 5.96 16.66
CA HIS A 82 -18.21 7.24 15.99
C HIS A 82 -19.14 8.38 16.44
N HIS A 83 -20.12 8.11 17.31
CA HIS A 83 -21.13 9.08 17.70
C HIS A 83 -20.67 9.99 18.85
N PRO A 84 -21.06 11.27 18.90
CA PRO A 84 -21.76 12.02 17.85
C PRO A 84 -20.84 12.44 16.70
N THR A 85 -21.46 12.69 15.55
CA THR A 85 -20.82 13.09 14.29
C THR A 85 -21.19 14.53 13.91
N LEU A 86 -20.69 15.04 12.78
CA LEU A 86 -21.09 16.36 12.28
C LEU A 86 -22.54 16.43 11.79
N VAL A 87 -23.21 15.29 11.62
CA VAL A 87 -24.62 15.22 11.19
C VAL A 87 -25.58 14.84 12.32
N SER A 88 -25.05 14.60 13.52
CA SER A 88 -25.82 14.25 14.72
C SER A 88 -26.47 15.48 15.37
N ASP A 89 -27.50 15.29 16.21
CA ASP A 89 -28.15 16.38 16.95
C ASP A 89 -27.20 17.05 17.96
N ALA A 90 -26.29 16.30 18.56
CA ALA A 90 -25.26 16.78 19.50
C ALA A 90 -23.93 17.12 18.78
N GLN A 91 -24.02 17.79 17.64
CA GLN A 91 -22.89 18.12 16.77
C GLN A 91 -21.78 18.90 17.50
N GLU A 92 -22.15 19.75 18.47
CA GLU A 92 -21.22 20.58 19.25
C GLU A 92 -20.15 19.75 19.98
N VAL A 93 -20.46 18.51 20.37
CA VAL A 93 -19.49 17.60 20.99
C VAL A 93 -18.44 17.15 19.98
N ARG A 94 -18.85 16.87 18.73
CA ARG A 94 -17.92 16.52 17.65
C ARG A 94 -17.07 17.73 17.26
N VAL A 95 -17.66 18.93 17.21
CA VAL A 95 -16.92 20.17 16.94
C VAL A 95 -15.88 20.44 18.04
N ASP A 96 -16.21 20.29 19.33
CA ASP A 96 -15.21 20.42 20.42
C ASP A 96 -14.06 19.42 20.25
N PHE A 97 -14.35 18.17 19.90
CA PHE A 97 -13.31 17.18 19.62
C PHE A 97 -12.41 17.59 18.45
N LEU A 98 -12.98 18.02 17.32
CA LEU A 98 -12.18 18.45 16.17
C LEU A 98 -11.33 19.69 16.50
N LEU A 99 -11.84 20.63 17.29
CA LEU A 99 -11.07 21.78 17.77
C LEU A 99 -9.94 21.37 18.74
N ARG A 100 -10.13 20.33 19.55
CA ARG A 100 -9.03 19.72 20.34
C ARG A 100 -7.98 19.09 19.44
N ALA A 101 -8.42 18.36 18.42
CA ALA A 101 -7.53 17.75 17.44
C ALA A 101 -6.69 18.80 16.70
N VAL A 102 -7.29 19.95 16.33
CA VAL A 102 -6.58 21.11 15.77
C VAL A 102 -5.48 21.61 16.72
N ARG A 103 -5.78 21.79 18.01
CA ARG A 103 -4.77 22.24 18.99
C ARG A 103 -3.64 21.23 19.18
N ILE A 104 -3.98 19.94 19.18
CA ILE A 104 -2.99 18.84 19.25
C ILE A 104 -2.12 18.83 18.00
N ALA A 105 -2.72 18.91 16.81
CA ALA A 105 -2.02 18.97 15.53
C ALA A 105 -1.06 20.17 15.47
N ALA A 106 -1.51 21.35 15.90
CA ALA A 106 -0.67 22.54 15.97
C ALA A 106 0.55 22.34 16.88
N ALA A 107 0.36 21.73 18.05
CA ALA A 107 1.43 21.48 19.01
C ALA A 107 2.40 20.37 18.57
N LEU A 108 1.92 19.39 17.79
CA LEU A 108 2.76 18.34 17.19
C LEU A 108 3.43 18.76 15.88
N GLY A 109 3.06 19.91 15.30
CA GLY A 109 3.48 20.30 13.96
C GLY A 109 2.94 19.37 12.87
N ALA A 110 1.74 18.83 13.07
CA ALA A 110 1.12 17.90 12.13
C ALA A 110 0.71 18.57 10.81
N ASP A 111 0.74 17.83 9.71
CA ASP A 111 0.42 18.35 8.38
C ASP A 111 -1.03 18.81 8.26
N CYS A 112 -1.94 18.03 8.85
CA CYS A 112 -3.37 18.30 8.89
C CYS A 112 -4.09 17.51 9.99
N VAL A 113 -5.36 17.83 10.18
CA VAL A 113 -6.35 17.00 10.89
C VAL A 113 -7.30 16.37 9.87
N SER A 114 -7.34 15.04 9.79
CA SER A 114 -8.31 14.31 8.98
C SER A 114 -9.63 14.10 9.74
N PHE A 115 -10.76 14.31 9.07
CA PHE A 115 -12.10 14.10 9.61
C PHE A 115 -13.12 13.76 8.52
N TRP A 116 -14.24 13.14 8.93
CA TRP A 116 -15.33 12.72 8.06
C TRP A 116 -16.69 13.30 8.53
N SER A 117 -17.73 13.21 7.68
CA SER A 117 -19.05 13.85 7.94
C SER A 117 -19.92 13.11 8.96
N GLY A 118 -19.99 11.79 8.83
CA GLY A 118 -20.84 10.89 9.60
C GLY A 118 -21.99 10.35 8.76
N ILE A 119 -22.61 9.28 9.25
CA ILE A 119 -23.79 8.66 8.66
C ILE A 119 -25.01 9.50 8.98
N ARG A 120 -25.77 9.90 7.95
CA ARG A 120 -27.04 10.61 8.13
C ARG A 120 -28.00 9.75 8.95
N PRO A 121 -28.51 10.24 10.11
CA PRO A 121 -29.58 9.54 10.82
C PRO A 121 -30.81 9.41 9.93
N SER A 122 -31.45 8.24 9.90
CA SER A 122 -32.61 7.99 9.06
C SER A 122 -33.83 8.87 9.40
N THR A 123 -33.83 9.46 10.59
CA THR A 123 -34.86 10.40 11.08
C THR A 123 -34.61 11.86 10.69
N VAL A 124 -33.48 12.16 10.04
CA VAL A 124 -33.09 13.53 9.67
C VAL A 124 -33.15 13.68 8.15
N GLU A 125 -33.83 14.73 7.70
CA GLU A 125 -33.94 15.04 6.27
C GLU A 125 -32.55 15.37 5.69
N PRO A 126 -32.28 15.01 4.42
CA PRO A 126 -30.97 15.23 3.80
C PRO A 126 -30.49 16.69 3.88
N GLU A 127 -31.39 17.65 3.68
CA GLU A 127 -31.08 19.08 3.74
C GLU A 127 -30.66 19.53 5.14
N ASP A 128 -31.33 19.03 6.19
CA ASP A 128 -31.00 19.35 7.57
C ASP A 128 -29.64 18.75 7.96
N ALA A 129 -29.37 17.51 7.54
CA ALA A 129 -28.07 16.87 7.77
C ALA A 129 -26.94 17.62 7.05
N TRP A 130 -27.18 18.09 5.82
CA TRP A 130 -26.22 18.90 5.06
C TRP A 130 -26.00 20.27 5.68
N ALA A 131 -27.06 20.93 6.16
CA ALA A 131 -26.96 22.22 6.86
C ALA A 131 -26.16 22.10 8.16
N ARG A 132 -26.38 21.02 8.93
CA ARG A 132 -25.56 20.70 10.12
C ARG A 132 -24.11 20.52 9.72
N LEU A 133 -23.82 19.64 8.77
CA LEU A 133 -22.44 19.39 8.30
C LEU A 133 -21.73 20.69 7.94
N ARG A 134 -22.36 21.54 7.10
CA ARG A 134 -21.82 22.86 6.72
C ARG A 134 -21.52 23.74 7.92
N SER A 135 -22.47 23.88 8.85
CA SER A 135 -22.32 24.71 10.05
C SER A 135 -21.18 24.22 10.94
N GLY A 136 -21.02 22.90 11.10
CA GLY A 136 -19.93 22.34 11.90
C GLY A 136 -18.57 22.47 11.25
N VAL A 137 -18.47 22.23 9.94
CA VAL A 137 -17.21 22.43 9.21
C VAL A 137 -16.79 23.89 9.25
N ASP A 138 -17.71 24.83 9.08
CA ASP A 138 -17.44 26.27 9.22
C ASP A 138 -16.91 26.62 10.62
N ALA A 139 -17.53 26.08 11.69
CA ALA A 139 -17.06 26.30 13.05
C ALA A 139 -15.64 25.74 13.31
N VAL A 140 -15.33 24.54 12.78
CA VAL A 140 -13.98 23.95 12.92
C VAL A 140 -12.96 24.72 12.09
N LEU A 141 -13.32 25.19 10.88
CA LEU A 141 -12.45 26.02 10.04
C LEU A 141 -12.05 27.32 10.72
N HIS A 142 -12.98 28.00 11.39
CA HIS A 142 -12.68 29.20 12.17
C HIS A 142 -11.61 28.92 13.24
N GLY A 143 -11.74 27.83 14.00
CA GLY A 143 -10.72 27.44 14.98
C GLY A 143 -9.41 26.95 14.37
N ALA A 144 -9.46 26.27 13.22
CA ALA A 144 -8.27 25.85 12.49
C ALA A 144 -7.43 27.05 11.99
N ALA A 145 -8.10 28.12 11.56
CA ALA A 145 -7.47 29.36 11.11
C ALA A 145 -6.66 30.06 12.22
N GLU A 146 -7.10 29.99 13.48
CA GLU A 146 -6.36 30.55 14.62
C GLU A 146 -4.99 29.87 14.83
N HIS A 147 -4.85 28.62 14.38
CA HIS A 147 -3.65 27.81 14.53
C HIS A 147 -2.89 27.56 13.22
N GLY A 148 -3.44 27.98 12.07
CA GLY A 148 -2.86 27.71 10.75
C GLY A 148 -2.83 26.22 10.38
N VAL A 149 -3.72 25.41 10.95
CA VAL A 149 -3.77 23.95 10.72
C VAL A 149 -4.71 23.66 9.54
N ARG A 150 -4.26 22.81 8.61
CA ARG A 150 -5.11 22.32 7.51
C ARG A 150 -6.05 21.23 8.00
N LEU A 151 -7.24 21.18 7.41
CA LEU A 151 -8.24 20.15 7.63
C LEU A 151 -8.38 19.31 6.35
N GLY A 152 -8.36 17.99 6.49
CA GLY A 152 -8.65 17.06 5.41
C GLY A 152 -10.03 16.46 5.60
N LEU A 153 -10.97 16.79 4.70
CA LEU A 153 -12.27 16.13 4.67
C LEU A 153 -12.12 14.80 3.92
N GLU A 154 -12.50 13.72 4.59
CA GLU A 154 -12.50 12.36 4.06
C GLU A 154 -13.90 11.98 3.58
N PRO A 155 -14.10 11.70 2.29
CA PRO A 155 -15.27 10.97 1.81
C PRO A 155 -15.21 9.51 2.28
N GLU A 156 -16.29 9.01 2.86
CA GLU A 156 -16.34 7.65 3.44
C GLU A 156 -17.60 6.89 2.99
N PRO A 157 -17.50 5.64 2.52
CA PRO A 157 -18.64 4.85 2.07
C PRO A 157 -19.76 4.75 3.10
N GLY A 158 -20.98 5.12 2.70
CA GLY A 158 -22.17 5.14 3.55
C GLY A 158 -22.36 6.40 4.41
N MET A 159 -21.45 7.37 4.34
CA MET A 159 -21.60 8.66 5.03
C MET A 159 -22.35 9.70 4.18
N LEU A 160 -22.69 10.86 4.79
CA LEU A 160 -23.35 11.96 4.08
C LEU A 160 -22.47 12.54 2.96
N VAL A 161 -21.16 12.60 3.19
CA VAL A 161 -20.13 12.84 2.16
C VAL A 161 -19.51 11.49 1.85
N GLU A 162 -19.99 10.86 0.78
CA GLU A 162 -19.58 9.51 0.39
C GLU A 162 -18.50 9.55 -0.69
N ARG A 163 -18.61 10.46 -1.65
CA ARG A 163 -17.69 10.59 -2.78
C ARG A 163 -16.86 11.86 -2.74
N LEU A 164 -15.74 11.86 -3.44
CA LEU A 164 -14.89 13.02 -3.72
C LEU A 164 -15.73 14.19 -4.26
N ALA A 165 -16.65 13.94 -5.18
CA ALA A 165 -17.56 14.96 -5.71
C ALA A 165 -18.42 15.63 -4.62
N ASP A 166 -18.84 14.89 -3.59
CA ASP A 166 -19.60 15.46 -2.46
C ASP A 166 -18.71 16.35 -1.59
N ALA A 167 -17.46 15.95 -1.36
CA ALA A 167 -16.50 16.75 -0.61
C ALA A 167 -16.12 18.04 -1.35
N LEU A 168 -15.87 17.96 -2.66
CA LEU A 168 -15.62 19.12 -3.52
C LEU A 168 -16.82 20.07 -3.54
N ARG A 169 -18.04 19.53 -3.65
CA ARG A 169 -19.27 20.33 -3.55
C ARG A 169 -19.38 21.05 -2.21
N LEU A 170 -19.14 20.37 -1.09
CA LEU A 170 -19.18 20.99 0.23
C LEU A 170 -18.16 22.13 0.33
N ARG A 171 -16.94 21.89 -0.14
CA ARG A 171 -15.87 22.89 -0.15
C ARG A 171 -16.26 24.12 -0.97
N ASP A 172 -16.84 23.94 -2.15
CA ASP A 172 -17.31 25.05 -2.98
C ASP A 172 -18.46 25.83 -2.34
N GLU A 173 -19.42 25.14 -1.71
CA GLU A 173 -20.52 25.77 -0.96
C GLU A 173 -20.05 26.57 0.26
N LEU A 174 -18.87 26.26 0.80
CA LEU A 174 -18.18 27.00 1.87
C LEU A 174 -17.26 28.11 1.34
N GLY A 175 -17.22 28.35 0.02
CA GLY A 175 -16.40 29.40 -0.59
C GLY A 175 -14.94 28.99 -0.84
N SER A 176 -14.67 27.69 -0.97
CA SER A 176 -13.37 27.12 -1.32
C SER A 176 -12.21 27.56 -0.39
N PRO A 177 -12.36 27.42 0.94
CA PRO A 177 -11.35 27.88 1.90
C PRO A 177 -10.00 27.19 1.70
N GLU A 178 -8.91 27.93 1.89
CA GLU A 178 -7.52 27.45 1.69
C GLU A 178 -7.15 26.32 2.66
N LEU A 179 -7.64 26.39 3.90
CA LEU A 179 -7.34 25.40 4.93
C LEU A 179 -8.16 24.11 4.82
N LEU A 180 -9.17 24.04 3.95
CA LEU A 180 -9.95 22.82 3.73
C LEU A 180 -9.44 22.11 2.47
N GLY A 181 -8.73 21.01 2.68
CA GLY A 181 -8.33 20.06 1.66
C GLY A 181 -9.09 18.74 1.76
N ILE A 182 -8.58 17.76 1.04
CA ILE A 182 -9.14 16.40 0.96
C ILE A 182 -8.16 15.43 1.64
N THR A 183 -8.70 14.62 2.55
CA THR A 183 -8.09 13.34 2.87
C THR A 183 -8.67 12.34 1.89
N LEU A 184 -7.83 11.68 1.10
CA LEU A 184 -8.29 10.68 0.14
C LEU A 184 -7.88 9.29 0.61
N ASP A 185 -8.87 8.50 1.01
CA ASP A 185 -8.71 7.06 1.17
C ASP A 185 -8.88 6.38 -0.21
N VAL A 186 -7.85 5.68 -0.64
CA VAL A 186 -7.82 5.09 -1.99
C VAL A 186 -8.63 3.79 -2.06
N GLY A 187 -8.79 3.07 -0.95
CA GLY A 187 -9.71 1.95 -0.84
C GLY A 187 -11.16 2.39 -0.96
N HIS A 188 -11.53 3.50 -0.31
CA HIS A 188 -12.85 4.12 -0.48
C HIS A 188 -13.13 4.47 -1.94
N CYS A 189 -12.12 4.94 -2.68
CA CYS A 189 -12.26 5.18 -4.11
C CYS A 189 -12.68 3.90 -4.85
N VAL A 190 -12.01 2.78 -4.59
CA VAL A 190 -12.37 1.47 -5.18
C VAL A 190 -13.79 1.05 -4.79
N ALA A 191 -14.20 1.32 -3.56
CA ALA A 191 -15.50 0.90 -3.05
C ALA A 191 -16.68 1.67 -3.68
N VAL A 192 -16.59 2.99 -3.86
CA VAL A 192 -17.75 3.84 -4.21
C VAL A 192 -17.60 4.79 -5.39
N GLU A 193 -16.38 5.05 -5.86
CA GLU A 193 -16.16 6.00 -6.96
C GLU A 193 -16.46 5.38 -8.32
N PRO A 194 -16.96 6.16 -9.29
CA PRO A 194 -17.23 5.68 -10.64
C PRO A 194 -15.95 5.53 -11.49
N VAL A 195 -14.80 5.94 -10.96
CA VAL A 195 -13.48 5.92 -11.61
C VAL A 195 -12.45 5.30 -10.66
N ASP A 196 -11.30 4.90 -11.19
CA ASP A 196 -10.24 4.33 -10.36
C ASP A 196 -9.61 5.34 -9.39
N ALA A 197 -8.91 4.82 -8.37
CA ALA A 197 -8.25 5.64 -7.36
C ALA A 197 -7.20 6.60 -7.95
N ALA A 198 -6.50 6.21 -9.02
CA ALA A 198 -5.52 7.06 -9.68
C ALA A 198 -6.18 8.29 -10.36
N ALA A 199 -7.39 8.13 -10.92
CA ALA A 199 -8.19 9.21 -11.45
C ALA A 199 -8.69 10.13 -10.32
N CYS A 200 -9.13 9.57 -9.18
CA CYS A 200 -9.52 10.34 -8.00
C CYS A 200 -8.36 11.18 -7.46
N VAL A 201 -7.14 10.62 -7.41
CA VAL A 201 -5.91 11.35 -7.05
C VAL A 201 -5.67 12.54 -7.98
N ARG A 202 -5.82 12.34 -9.31
CA ARG A 202 -5.66 13.43 -10.29
C ARG A 202 -6.73 14.51 -10.16
N GLU A 203 -7.96 14.12 -9.86
CA GLU A 203 -9.07 15.05 -9.66
C GLU A 203 -8.89 15.88 -8.39
N ALA A 204 -8.47 15.26 -7.28
CA ALA A 204 -8.18 15.97 -6.04
C ALA A 204 -6.94 16.88 -6.17
N GLY A 205 -5.88 16.40 -6.84
CA GLY A 205 -4.70 17.19 -7.18
C GLY A 205 -4.09 17.96 -6.01
N ASP A 206 -3.96 19.28 -6.15
CA ASP A 206 -3.38 20.18 -5.14
C ASP A 206 -4.23 20.28 -3.85
N LEU A 207 -5.46 19.76 -3.83
CA LEU A 207 -6.31 19.74 -2.65
C LEU A 207 -5.95 18.62 -1.67
N LEU A 208 -5.15 17.63 -2.08
CA LEU A 208 -4.74 16.53 -1.22
C LEU A 208 -3.88 17.03 -0.05
N VAL A 209 -4.33 16.76 1.17
CA VAL A 209 -3.59 17.06 2.41
C VAL A 209 -3.19 15.81 3.19
N ASN A 210 -3.91 14.71 2.99
CA ASN A 210 -3.61 13.39 3.54
C ASN A 210 -4.06 12.31 2.55
N VAL A 211 -3.39 11.16 2.55
CA VAL A 211 -3.79 9.98 1.77
C VAL A 211 -3.77 8.76 2.67
N GLN A 212 -4.86 8.02 2.70
CA GLN A 212 -4.96 6.74 3.39
C GLN A 212 -4.83 5.62 2.35
N LEU A 213 -3.96 4.65 2.65
CA LEU A 213 -3.58 3.57 1.76
C LEU A 213 -4.02 2.22 2.31
N ASP A 214 -4.90 1.55 1.60
CA ASP A 214 -5.39 0.21 1.89
C ASP A 214 -5.99 -0.37 0.61
N ASP A 215 -6.46 -1.60 0.65
CA ASP A 215 -7.13 -2.24 -0.48
C ASP A 215 -8.60 -2.48 -0.15
N MET A 216 -9.47 -2.50 -1.15
CA MET A 216 -10.90 -2.75 -1.00
C MET A 216 -11.47 -3.44 -2.23
N LEU A 217 -12.68 -4.00 -2.08
CA LEU A 217 -13.48 -4.54 -3.18
C LEU A 217 -14.58 -3.56 -3.61
N PRO A 218 -14.96 -3.50 -4.90
CA PRO A 218 -16.04 -2.64 -5.36
C PRO A 218 -17.35 -2.90 -4.61
N GLY A 219 -17.98 -1.84 -4.10
CA GLY A 219 -19.24 -1.89 -3.36
C GLY A 219 -19.14 -2.46 -1.94
N VAL A 220 -17.93 -2.76 -1.42
CA VAL A 220 -17.71 -3.29 -0.07
C VAL A 220 -16.80 -2.35 0.72
N HIS A 221 -17.32 -1.81 1.82
CA HIS A 221 -16.52 -1.01 2.75
C HIS A 221 -15.82 -1.92 3.77
N GLU A 222 -14.67 -2.47 3.36
CA GLU A 222 -13.79 -3.28 4.19
C GLU A 222 -12.32 -3.01 3.82
N HIS A 223 -11.55 -2.44 4.75
CA HIS A 223 -10.10 -2.23 4.59
C HIS A 223 -9.35 -3.57 4.60
N LEU A 224 -8.65 -3.88 3.51
CA LEU A 224 -7.89 -5.10 3.25
C LEU A 224 -6.39 -4.79 3.08
N GLU A 225 -5.53 -5.80 3.31
CA GLU A 225 -4.11 -5.69 2.97
C GLU A 225 -3.93 -5.58 1.43
N PHE A 226 -2.86 -4.94 0.97
CA PHE A 226 -2.59 -4.79 -0.47
C PHE A 226 -2.49 -6.14 -1.17
N GLY A 227 -3.27 -6.30 -2.26
CA GLY A 227 -3.35 -7.53 -3.05
C GLY A 227 -4.55 -8.41 -2.71
N ASP A 228 -5.29 -8.11 -1.64
CA ASP A 228 -6.52 -8.81 -1.27
C ASP A 228 -7.78 -8.12 -1.82
N GLY A 229 -7.66 -6.92 -2.39
CA GLY A 229 -8.74 -6.19 -3.07
C GLY A 229 -8.45 -5.93 -4.56
N GLU A 230 -9.01 -4.84 -5.09
CA GLU A 230 -8.92 -4.46 -6.50
C GLU A 230 -8.20 -3.12 -6.74
N LEU A 231 -7.52 -2.55 -5.73
CA LEU A 231 -6.73 -1.34 -5.90
C LEU A 231 -5.55 -1.57 -6.86
N ASP A 232 -5.47 -0.77 -7.93
CA ASP A 232 -4.22 -0.60 -8.67
C ASP A 232 -3.25 0.30 -7.88
N LEU A 233 -2.52 -0.33 -6.95
CA LEU A 233 -1.57 0.35 -6.07
C LEU A 233 -0.47 1.07 -6.86
N THR A 234 0.03 0.45 -7.94
CA THR A 234 1.10 1.02 -8.77
C THR A 234 0.63 2.30 -9.47
N ALA A 235 -0.52 2.25 -10.13
CA ALA A 235 -1.09 3.43 -10.80
C ALA A 235 -1.45 4.53 -9.80
N THR A 236 -1.94 4.18 -8.63
CA THR A 236 -2.31 5.13 -7.56
C THR A 236 -1.08 5.86 -7.01
N LEU A 237 -0.01 5.15 -6.67
CA LEU A 237 1.24 5.77 -6.20
C LEU A 237 1.93 6.59 -7.30
N ALA A 238 1.83 6.15 -8.56
CA ALA A 238 2.30 6.93 -9.70
C ALA A 238 1.51 8.24 -9.87
N ALA A 239 0.19 8.20 -9.69
CA ALA A 239 -0.66 9.40 -9.75
C ALA A 239 -0.31 10.40 -8.63
N LEU A 240 -0.01 9.93 -7.42
CA LEU A 240 0.46 10.81 -6.33
C LEU A 240 1.76 11.54 -6.69
N ALA A 241 2.70 10.84 -7.33
CA ALA A 241 3.93 11.45 -7.83
C ALA A 241 3.66 12.41 -9.00
N GLU A 242 2.76 12.06 -9.91
CA GLU A 242 2.34 12.86 -11.07
C GLU A 242 1.75 14.21 -10.65
N VAL A 243 0.83 14.22 -9.68
CA VAL A 243 0.24 15.46 -9.13
C VAL A 243 1.19 16.20 -8.19
N GLY A 244 2.40 15.67 -7.95
CA GLY A 244 3.40 16.31 -7.11
C GLY A 244 3.05 16.32 -5.62
N TYR A 245 2.25 15.36 -5.14
CA TYR A 245 1.89 15.23 -3.73
C TYR A 245 3.15 15.12 -2.85
N ARG A 246 3.14 15.87 -1.74
CA ARG A 246 4.26 15.93 -0.78
C ARG A 246 3.85 15.73 0.68
N GLY A 247 2.60 15.33 0.92
CA GLY A 247 2.12 15.02 2.26
C GLY A 247 2.47 13.60 2.68
N LEU A 248 1.74 13.09 3.65
CA LEU A 248 1.82 11.72 4.13
C LEU A 248 0.85 10.82 3.36
N ALA A 249 1.33 9.66 2.89
CA ALA A 249 0.48 8.58 2.41
C ALA A 249 0.62 7.40 3.39
N ALA A 250 -0.37 7.24 4.27
CA ALA A 250 -0.29 6.32 5.41
C ALA A 250 -1.19 5.10 5.23
N VAL A 251 -0.68 3.93 5.59
CA VAL A 251 -1.47 2.69 5.55
C VAL A 251 -2.58 2.70 6.60
N GLU A 252 -3.82 2.43 6.20
CA GLU A 252 -4.98 2.41 7.11
C GLU A 252 -5.61 1.03 7.24
N LEU A 253 -5.31 0.32 8.33
CA LEU A 253 -5.78 -1.05 8.56
C LEU A 253 -6.32 -1.25 9.98
N PRO A 254 -7.44 -0.59 10.35
CA PRO A 254 -7.94 -0.53 11.73
C PRO A 254 -8.39 -1.89 12.31
N ARG A 255 -8.56 -2.92 11.47
CA ARG A 255 -8.97 -4.29 11.90
C ARG A 255 -7.80 -5.27 12.02
N HIS A 256 -6.58 -4.83 11.68
CA HIS A 256 -5.39 -5.69 11.63
C HIS A 256 -4.48 -5.56 12.85
N SER A 257 -4.93 -4.86 13.90
CA SER A 257 -4.19 -4.66 15.16
C SER A 257 -3.72 -5.95 15.87
N HIS A 258 -4.33 -7.10 15.56
CA HIS A 258 -3.95 -8.39 16.12
C HIS A 258 -2.62 -8.93 15.55
N ALA A 259 -2.20 -8.47 14.36
CA ALA A 259 -0.98 -8.89 13.67
C ALA A 259 -0.10 -7.69 13.23
N ALA A 260 -0.26 -6.54 13.90
CA ALA A 260 0.20 -5.23 13.43
C ALA A 260 1.66 -5.18 12.92
N PRO A 261 2.69 -5.70 13.63
CA PRO A 261 4.08 -5.59 13.15
C PRO A 261 4.32 -6.27 11.80
N GLU A 262 3.67 -7.41 11.59
CA GLU A 262 3.86 -8.25 10.41
C GLU A 262 3.02 -7.74 9.23
N VAL A 263 1.81 -7.24 9.50
CA VAL A 263 0.98 -6.52 8.52
C VAL A 263 1.69 -5.24 8.05
N ALA A 264 2.24 -4.44 8.97
CA ALA A 264 3.01 -3.25 8.62
C ALA A 264 4.26 -3.58 7.79
N ARG A 265 4.95 -4.69 8.10
CA ARG A 265 6.10 -5.15 7.30
C ARG A 265 5.67 -5.50 5.87
N ARG A 266 4.60 -6.28 5.68
CA ARG A 266 4.10 -6.61 4.35
C ARG A 266 3.63 -5.38 3.58
N ALA A 267 2.95 -4.45 4.26
CA ALA A 267 2.46 -3.24 3.63
C ALA A 267 3.62 -2.35 3.13
N ILE A 268 4.69 -2.13 3.91
CA ILE A 268 5.84 -1.35 3.42
C ILE A 268 6.57 -2.06 2.26
N ASP A 269 6.64 -3.39 2.29
CA ASP A 269 7.26 -4.17 1.20
C ASP A 269 6.45 -4.03 -0.10
N ALA A 270 5.11 -4.11 -0.02
CA ALA A 270 4.20 -3.88 -1.15
C ALA A 270 4.30 -2.45 -1.70
N LEU A 271 4.31 -1.44 -0.82
CA LEU A 271 4.48 -0.05 -1.21
C LEU A 271 5.82 0.19 -1.91
N ARG A 272 6.92 -0.36 -1.39
CA ARG A 272 8.25 -0.25 -2.02
C ARG A 272 8.32 -0.94 -3.37
N ALA A 273 7.61 -2.05 -3.54
CA ALA A 273 7.53 -2.76 -4.82
C ALA A 273 6.67 -2.02 -5.85
N ALA A 274 5.57 -1.39 -5.42
CA ALA A 274 4.62 -0.66 -6.27
C ALA A 274 5.08 0.78 -6.59
N LEU A 275 5.91 1.38 -5.72
CA LEU A 275 6.50 2.67 -6.01
C LEU A 275 7.29 2.57 -7.32
N PRO A 276 7.06 3.48 -8.29
CA PRO A 276 7.89 3.54 -9.46
C PRO A 276 9.33 3.69 -8.98
N ALA A 277 10.24 2.84 -9.47
CA ALA A 277 11.66 3.08 -9.29
C ALA A 277 11.86 4.56 -9.66
N PRO A 278 12.41 5.39 -8.76
CA PRO A 278 12.47 6.82 -8.97
C PRO A 278 13.00 7.05 -10.38
N ASP A 279 12.47 8.04 -11.11
CA ASP A 279 12.96 8.44 -12.43
C ASP A 279 14.41 8.91 -12.30
N HIS A 280 15.26 7.91 -12.16
CA HIS A 280 16.65 8.04 -11.88
C HIS A 280 17.20 8.58 -13.20
N PRO A 281 17.89 9.74 -13.20
CA PRO A 281 18.29 10.38 -14.45
C PRO A 281 19.04 9.45 -15.39
N TRP A 282 19.82 8.52 -14.82
CA TRP A 282 20.47 7.46 -15.60
C TRP A 282 19.49 6.46 -16.22
N LEU A 283 18.45 6.01 -15.50
CA LEU A 283 17.49 5.03 -16.01
C LEU A 283 16.68 5.61 -17.17
N VAL A 284 16.21 6.85 -17.03
CA VAL A 284 15.49 7.55 -18.12
C VAL A 284 16.39 7.69 -19.36
N ALA A 285 17.66 8.05 -19.17
CA ALA A 285 18.62 8.13 -20.27
C ALA A 285 18.93 6.75 -20.88
N ALA A 286 19.01 5.70 -20.05
CA ALA A 286 19.26 4.34 -20.46
C ALA A 286 18.08 3.78 -21.28
N GLU A 287 16.83 3.95 -20.84
CA GLU A 287 15.64 3.56 -21.61
C GLU A 287 15.56 4.26 -22.97
N ARG A 288 15.90 5.56 -23.01
CA ARG A 288 15.97 6.29 -24.29
C ARG A 288 17.05 5.72 -25.19
N SER A 289 18.22 5.40 -24.63
CA SER A 289 19.33 4.79 -25.36
C SER A 289 18.93 3.43 -25.92
N VAL A 290 18.33 2.56 -25.10
CA VAL A 290 17.82 1.25 -25.50
C VAL A 290 16.78 1.37 -26.62
N ARG A 291 15.82 2.29 -26.52
CA ARG A 291 14.83 2.51 -27.60
C ARG A 291 15.46 2.96 -28.92
N SER A 292 16.49 3.81 -28.87
CA SER A 292 17.15 4.34 -30.06
C SER A 292 18.24 3.44 -30.65
N ALA A 293 18.86 2.61 -29.81
CA ALA A 293 19.98 1.74 -30.13
C ALA A 293 19.87 0.47 -29.25
N PRO A 294 19.05 -0.52 -29.66
CA PRO A 294 18.71 -1.68 -28.82
C PRO A 294 19.92 -2.46 -28.30
N ASP A 295 20.99 -2.58 -29.09
CA ASP A 295 22.25 -3.24 -28.66
C ASP A 295 22.86 -2.65 -27.38
N SER A 296 22.53 -1.41 -27.02
CA SER A 296 22.99 -0.78 -25.78
C SER A 296 22.52 -1.49 -24.51
N ILE A 297 21.46 -2.31 -24.59
CA ILE A 297 20.98 -3.09 -23.44
C ILE A 297 22.07 -3.99 -22.85
N ARG A 298 22.96 -4.54 -23.68
CA ARG A 298 24.08 -5.42 -23.27
C ARG A 298 25.05 -4.74 -22.31
N VAL A 299 25.08 -3.41 -22.30
CA VAL A 299 25.91 -2.61 -21.40
C VAL A 299 25.08 -2.04 -20.25
N LEU A 300 23.88 -1.57 -20.55
CA LEU A 300 23.02 -0.85 -19.59
C LEU A 300 22.36 -1.80 -18.59
N PHE A 301 21.94 -2.99 -19.01
CA PHE A 301 21.28 -3.96 -18.15
C PHE A 301 22.21 -4.45 -17.01
N PRO A 302 23.46 -4.87 -17.27
CA PRO A 302 24.44 -5.17 -16.20
C PRO A 302 24.82 -3.97 -15.33
N ALA A 303 24.65 -2.75 -15.84
CA ALA A 303 25.02 -1.53 -15.13
C ALA A 303 23.94 -1.03 -14.16
N ALA A 304 22.70 -1.52 -14.29
CA ALA A 304 21.54 -1.02 -13.53
C ALA A 304 21.82 -0.91 -12.02
N GLY A 305 22.26 -2.00 -11.38
CA GLY A 305 22.50 -2.00 -9.93
C GLY A 305 23.58 -1.04 -9.45
N ARG A 306 24.55 -0.67 -10.31
CA ARG A 306 25.58 0.33 -9.97
C ARG A 306 25.05 1.76 -10.02
N HIS A 307 24.01 2.01 -10.81
CA HIS A 307 23.46 3.34 -11.00
C HIS A 307 22.25 3.61 -10.12
N VAL A 308 21.30 2.68 -10.06
CA VAL A 308 20.05 2.88 -9.30
C VAL A 308 20.12 2.33 -7.88
N GLY A 309 21.13 1.51 -7.56
CA GLY A 309 21.29 0.84 -6.28
C GLY A 309 20.58 -0.52 -6.22
N ARG A 310 21.08 -1.41 -5.34
CA ARG A 310 20.63 -2.81 -5.22
C ARG A 310 19.19 -3.01 -4.77
N ALA A 311 18.56 -1.99 -4.19
CA ALA A 311 17.18 -2.09 -3.70
C ALA A 311 16.14 -1.97 -4.82
N VAL A 312 16.52 -1.42 -5.97
CA VAL A 312 15.60 -1.11 -7.09
C VAL A 312 16.16 -1.58 -8.44
N ASP A 313 17.21 -2.41 -8.42
CA ASP A 313 17.92 -2.81 -9.63
C ASP A 313 17.10 -3.78 -10.48
N ASP A 314 16.32 -4.67 -9.88
CA ASP A 314 15.40 -5.57 -10.58
C ASP A 314 14.29 -4.78 -11.30
N VAL A 315 13.73 -3.75 -10.66
CA VAL A 315 12.75 -2.85 -11.29
C VAL A 315 13.37 -2.09 -12.48
N ALA A 316 14.60 -1.59 -12.31
CA ALA A 316 15.32 -0.91 -13.40
C ALA A 316 15.62 -1.86 -14.57
N ARG A 317 16.00 -3.12 -14.29
CA ARG A 317 16.24 -4.15 -15.31
C ARG A 317 14.96 -4.50 -16.07
N THR A 318 13.83 -4.63 -15.38
CA THR A 318 12.52 -4.83 -16.01
C THR A 318 12.18 -3.67 -16.94
N ARG A 319 12.33 -2.42 -16.48
CA ARG A 319 12.12 -1.22 -17.30
C ARG A 319 12.99 -1.20 -18.57
N LEU A 320 14.26 -1.58 -18.47
CA LEU A 320 15.16 -1.67 -19.64
C LEU A 320 14.71 -2.75 -20.63
N LEU A 321 14.25 -3.91 -20.15
CA LEU A 321 13.74 -4.98 -21.01
C LEU A 321 12.41 -4.63 -21.68
N VAL A 322 11.53 -3.90 -20.99
CA VAL A 322 10.29 -3.35 -21.59
C VAL A 322 10.64 -2.35 -22.69
N ALA A 323 11.59 -1.44 -22.44
CA ALA A 323 12.07 -0.49 -23.45
C ALA A 323 12.70 -1.18 -24.67
N TYR A 324 13.42 -2.28 -24.44
CA TYR A 324 14.00 -3.10 -25.50
C TYR A 324 12.94 -3.85 -26.31
N ALA A 325 11.98 -4.49 -25.64
CA ALA A 325 10.88 -5.21 -26.27
C ALA A 325 10.04 -4.31 -27.18
N ALA A 326 9.89 -3.03 -26.83
CA ALA A 326 9.20 -2.04 -27.67
C ALA A 326 9.98 -1.65 -28.94
N ALA A 327 11.27 -1.97 -29.03
CA ALA A 327 12.17 -1.56 -30.11
C ALA A 327 12.63 -2.70 -31.02
N VAL A 328 12.30 -3.96 -30.71
CA VAL A 328 12.75 -5.13 -31.45
C VAL A 328 11.61 -6.13 -31.71
N GLU A 329 11.80 -6.99 -32.70
CA GLU A 329 10.87 -8.09 -32.99
C GLU A 329 10.99 -9.22 -31.94
N ALA A 330 9.91 -10.00 -31.79
CA ALA A 330 9.80 -11.09 -30.81
C ALA A 330 10.97 -12.10 -30.84
N GLU A 331 11.47 -12.44 -32.03
CA GLU A 331 12.59 -13.38 -32.18
C GLU A 331 13.91 -12.80 -31.63
N GLU A 332 14.14 -11.50 -31.81
CA GLU A 332 15.31 -10.80 -31.27
C GLU A 332 15.18 -10.65 -29.74
N LEU A 333 13.98 -10.32 -29.24
CA LEU A 333 13.68 -10.28 -27.82
C LEU A 333 14.00 -11.61 -27.14
N GLY A 334 13.53 -12.73 -27.70
CA GLY A 334 13.79 -14.06 -27.15
C GLY A 334 15.27 -14.43 -27.11
N ARG A 335 16.03 -14.06 -28.15
CA ARG A 335 17.50 -14.24 -28.19
C ARG A 335 18.21 -13.41 -27.13
N GLU A 336 17.85 -12.14 -26.97
CA GLU A 336 18.50 -11.26 -26.02
C GLU A 336 18.15 -11.60 -24.56
N LEU A 337 16.89 -11.94 -24.25
CA LEU A 337 16.48 -12.45 -22.92
C LEU A 337 17.30 -13.68 -22.53
N THR A 338 17.48 -14.62 -23.47
CA THR A 338 18.27 -15.83 -23.27
C THR A 338 19.75 -15.49 -23.05
N ALA A 339 20.31 -14.55 -23.80
CA ALA A 339 21.70 -14.13 -23.68
C ALA A 339 21.99 -13.45 -22.34
N LEU A 340 21.16 -12.48 -21.95
CA LEU A 340 21.27 -11.76 -20.67
C LEU A 340 21.15 -12.72 -19.49
N TYR A 341 20.23 -13.68 -19.54
CA TYR A 341 20.09 -14.69 -18.50
C TYR A 341 21.27 -15.67 -18.45
N ARG A 342 21.72 -16.19 -19.60
CA ARG A 342 22.81 -17.21 -19.61
C ARG A 342 24.17 -16.66 -19.20
N HIS A 343 24.43 -15.38 -19.49
CA HIS A 343 25.72 -14.76 -19.26
C HIS A 343 25.74 -13.80 -18.08
N GLY A 344 24.59 -13.56 -17.44
CA GLY A 344 24.48 -12.65 -16.31
C GLY A 344 24.82 -13.28 -14.97
N ASP A 345 25.13 -12.42 -13.99
CA ASP A 345 25.22 -12.81 -12.58
C ASP A 345 23.84 -13.12 -11.97
N ASP A 346 23.79 -13.56 -10.71
CA ASP A 346 22.52 -13.95 -10.10
C ASP A 346 21.53 -12.78 -9.96
N ALA A 347 22.00 -11.53 -9.81
CA ALA A 347 21.11 -10.37 -9.78
C ALA A 347 20.57 -10.04 -11.18
N GLU A 348 21.41 -10.15 -12.21
CA GLU A 348 21.01 -9.97 -13.61
C GLU A 348 20.01 -11.05 -14.05
N ARG A 349 20.26 -12.30 -13.69
CA ARG A 349 19.36 -13.44 -13.93
C ARG A 349 18.02 -13.25 -13.23
N ARG A 350 18.03 -12.80 -11.98
CA ARG A 350 16.81 -12.48 -11.23
C ARG A 350 16.03 -11.35 -11.91
N GLY A 351 16.72 -10.31 -12.37
CA GLY A 351 16.11 -9.23 -13.16
C GLY A 351 15.44 -9.71 -14.45
N VAL A 352 16.05 -10.66 -15.18
CA VAL A 352 15.39 -11.26 -16.35
C VAL A 352 14.13 -12.02 -15.96
N LEU A 353 14.18 -12.83 -14.88
CA LEU A 353 13.03 -13.60 -14.40
C LEU A 353 11.87 -12.70 -13.99
N HIS A 354 12.13 -11.60 -13.28
CA HIS A 354 11.10 -10.62 -12.94
C HIS A 354 10.51 -9.95 -14.19
N ALA A 355 11.32 -9.61 -15.18
CA ALA A 355 10.84 -8.96 -16.41
C ALA A 355 9.92 -9.85 -17.26
N LEU A 356 9.95 -11.18 -17.11
CA LEU A 356 9.11 -12.09 -17.89
C LEU A 356 7.61 -11.87 -17.65
N SER A 357 7.18 -11.29 -16.52
CA SER A 357 5.76 -10.94 -16.32
C SER A 357 5.27 -9.92 -17.34
N GLU A 358 6.14 -8.99 -17.75
CA GLU A 358 5.79 -7.89 -18.67
C GLU A 358 6.07 -8.26 -20.14
N VAL A 359 7.23 -8.84 -20.41
CA VAL A 359 7.70 -9.06 -21.79
C VAL A 359 7.67 -10.52 -22.23
N GLY A 360 7.47 -11.46 -21.31
CA GLY A 360 7.59 -12.89 -21.59
C GLY A 360 6.54 -13.40 -22.57
N GLY A 361 5.33 -12.82 -22.57
CA GLY A 361 4.27 -13.17 -23.52
C GLY A 361 4.63 -12.90 -24.99
N LEU A 362 5.59 -12.00 -25.25
CA LEU A 362 6.11 -11.73 -26.59
C LEU A 362 7.12 -12.79 -27.05
N ALA A 363 7.79 -13.48 -26.13
CA ALA A 363 8.80 -14.51 -26.41
C ALA A 363 8.63 -15.77 -25.53
N PRO A 364 7.46 -16.44 -25.56
CA PRO A 364 7.08 -17.44 -24.56
C PRO A 364 8.00 -18.68 -24.57
N VAL A 365 8.52 -19.09 -25.74
CA VAL A 365 9.44 -20.23 -25.84
C VAL A 365 10.73 -19.95 -25.09
N ALA A 366 11.30 -18.74 -25.23
CA ALA A 366 12.51 -18.35 -24.52
C ALA A 366 12.25 -18.24 -23.01
N GLY A 367 11.13 -17.61 -22.63
CA GLY A 367 10.74 -17.47 -21.22
C GLY A 367 10.57 -18.82 -20.51
N VAL A 368 9.92 -19.80 -21.15
CA VAL A 368 9.74 -21.15 -20.57
C VAL A 368 11.09 -21.85 -20.35
N GLU A 369 12.03 -21.74 -21.29
CA GLU A 369 13.35 -22.36 -21.13
C GLU A 369 14.19 -21.67 -20.05
N ILE A 370 14.07 -20.34 -19.92
CA ILE A 370 14.69 -19.56 -18.83
C ILE A 370 14.14 -19.99 -17.46
N VAL A 371 12.82 -20.08 -17.32
CA VAL A 371 12.16 -20.53 -16.07
C VAL A 371 12.60 -21.95 -15.72
N LYS A 372 12.59 -22.88 -16.68
CA LYS A 372 13.02 -24.27 -16.45
C LYS A 372 14.48 -24.36 -16.00
N ASP A 373 15.36 -23.49 -16.52
CA ASP A 373 16.74 -23.43 -16.07
C ASP A 373 16.86 -22.88 -14.65
N ALA A 374 16.15 -21.78 -14.33
CA ALA A 374 16.14 -21.20 -12.99
C ALA A 374 15.62 -22.17 -11.94
N LEU A 375 14.60 -22.98 -12.27
CA LEU A 375 14.10 -24.06 -11.43
C LEU A 375 15.11 -25.20 -11.20
N ARG A 376 16.24 -25.23 -11.92
CA ARG A 376 17.37 -26.16 -11.65
C ARG A 376 18.49 -25.51 -10.83
N ALA A 377 18.49 -24.20 -10.66
CA ALA A 377 19.51 -23.48 -9.88
C ALA A 377 19.39 -23.74 -8.37
N ASN A 378 20.48 -23.65 -7.62
CA ASN A 378 20.45 -23.78 -6.15
C ASN A 378 20.16 -22.45 -5.44
N ASP A 379 20.21 -21.33 -6.16
CA ASP A 379 19.92 -20.01 -5.62
C ASP A 379 18.40 -19.88 -5.39
N THR A 380 18.01 -19.66 -4.13
CA THR A 380 16.60 -19.57 -3.73
C THR A 380 15.92 -18.31 -4.26
N SER A 381 16.66 -17.22 -4.49
CA SER A 381 16.12 -15.99 -5.08
C SER A 381 15.75 -16.18 -6.56
N LEU A 382 16.53 -16.97 -7.30
CA LEU A 382 16.21 -17.34 -8.68
C LEU A 382 15.01 -18.29 -8.76
N VAL A 383 14.95 -19.27 -7.86
CA VAL A 383 13.80 -20.20 -7.81
C VAL A 383 12.51 -19.45 -7.47
N ALA A 384 12.55 -18.54 -6.51
CA ALA A 384 11.41 -17.70 -6.15
C ALA A 384 10.96 -16.83 -7.34
N ALA A 385 11.88 -16.09 -7.97
CA ALA A 385 11.56 -15.25 -9.13
C ALA A 385 11.04 -16.06 -10.33
N ALA A 386 11.50 -17.29 -10.51
CA ALA A 386 11.07 -18.16 -11.60
C ALA A 386 9.62 -18.65 -11.49
N LEU A 387 9.02 -18.64 -10.29
CA LEU A 387 7.62 -19.05 -10.07
C LEU A 387 6.65 -17.88 -10.02
N GLY A 388 7.03 -16.73 -10.60
CA GLY A 388 6.17 -15.57 -10.79
C GLY A 388 5.08 -15.75 -11.87
N PRO A 389 4.34 -14.67 -12.22
CA PRO A 389 3.15 -14.72 -13.08
C PRO A 389 3.37 -15.43 -14.42
N PHE A 390 4.51 -15.18 -15.07
CA PHE A 390 4.84 -15.83 -16.34
C PHE A 390 4.84 -17.36 -16.25
N ALA A 391 5.41 -17.94 -15.18
CA ALA A 391 5.41 -19.39 -15.00
C ALA A 391 4.00 -19.92 -14.74
N ALA A 392 3.19 -19.17 -14.00
CA ALA A 392 1.81 -19.53 -13.72
C ALA A 392 0.96 -19.62 -15.00
N ASP A 393 1.28 -18.85 -16.04
CA ASP A 393 0.56 -18.85 -17.32
C ASP A 393 1.17 -19.76 -18.40
N HIS A 394 2.50 -19.90 -18.42
CA HIS A 394 3.21 -20.55 -19.53
C HIS A 394 3.87 -21.89 -19.17
N LEU A 395 4.13 -22.17 -17.90
CA LEU A 395 4.76 -23.42 -17.50
C LEU A 395 3.75 -24.56 -17.48
N ASP A 396 4.13 -25.73 -18.01
CA ASP A 396 3.27 -26.91 -17.96
C ASP A 396 3.04 -27.36 -16.52
N GLN A 397 1.90 -28.03 -16.29
CA GLN A 397 1.47 -28.41 -14.95
C GLN A 397 2.48 -29.30 -14.22
N HIS A 398 3.17 -30.20 -14.93
CA HIS A 398 4.17 -31.07 -14.31
C HIS A 398 5.37 -30.25 -13.82
N SER A 399 5.95 -29.42 -14.68
CA SER A 399 7.07 -28.55 -14.32
C SER A 399 6.72 -27.57 -13.18
N TRP A 400 5.51 -27.00 -13.20
CA TRP A 400 5.04 -26.08 -12.17
C TRP A 400 4.89 -26.76 -10.80
N ARG A 401 4.27 -27.95 -10.73
CA ARG A 401 4.18 -28.74 -9.47
C ARG A 401 5.54 -29.05 -8.87
N HIS A 402 6.51 -29.41 -9.72
CA HIS A 402 7.88 -29.67 -9.27
C HIS A 402 8.58 -28.40 -8.77
N GLY A 403 8.28 -27.24 -9.34
CA GLY A 403 8.71 -25.95 -8.81
C GLY A 403 8.14 -25.67 -7.42
N VAL A 404 6.84 -25.89 -7.22
CA VAL A 404 6.19 -25.76 -5.89
C VAL A 404 6.83 -26.67 -4.85
N LEU A 405 7.05 -27.95 -5.18
CA LEU A 405 7.76 -28.87 -4.29
C LEU A 405 9.17 -28.35 -3.97
N LYS A 406 9.88 -27.84 -4.97
CA LYS A 406 11.22 -27.30 -4.76
C LYS A 406 11.20 -26.16 -3.74
N CYS A 407 10.24 -25.24 -3.83
CA CYS A 407 10.08 -24.17 -2.83
C CYS A 407 9.96 -24.74 -1.41
N LEU A 408 9.11 -25.75 -1.21
CA LEU A 408 8.97 -26.42 0.08
C LEU A 408 10.27 -27.09 0.56
N PHE A 409 11.01 -27.73 -0.36
CA PHE A 409 12.31 -28.35 -0.03
C PHE A 409 13.38 -27.32 0.35
N THR A 410 13.39 -26.16 -0.31
CA THR A 410 14.39 -25.11 -0.11
C THR A 410 13.92 -23.98 0.82
N SER A 411 12.79 -24.17 1.52
CA SER A 411 12.22 -23.19 2.45
C SER A 411 11.94 -21.82 1.82
N ILE A 412 11.51 -21.80 0.56
CA ILE A 412 10.97 -20.61 -0.11
C ILE A 412 9.47 -20.56 0.21
N PRO A 413 8.95 -19.44 0.73
CA PRO A 413 7.52 -19.30 1.01
C PRO A 413 6.66 -19.49 -0.24
N LEU A 414 5.57 -20.24 -0.12
CA LEU A 414 4.63 -20.47 -1.23
C LEU A 414 3.88 -19.19 -1.64
N ALA A 415 3.89 -18.14 -0.82
CA ALA A 415 3.44 -16.81 -1.21
C ALA A 415 4.20 -16.23 -2.43
N ALA A 416 5.43 -16.72 -2.71
CA ALA A 416 6.17 -16.33 -3.91
C ALA A 416 5.70 -17.05 -5.19
N VAL A 417 4.81 -18.05 -5.09
CA VAL A 417 4.33 -18.83 -6.23
C VAL A 417 3.04 -18.23 -6.77
N ALA A 418 3.12 -17.63 -7.95
CA ALA A 418 1.94 -17.09 -8.62
C ALA A 418 0.97 -18.20 -9.07
N GLY A 419 -0.33 -17.94 -8.92
CA GLY A 419 -1.41 -18.83 -9.35
C GLY A 419 -1.53 -20.13 -8.56
N LEU A 420 -1.06 -20.16 -7.31
CA LEU A 420 -1.14 -21.34 -6.45
C LEU A 420 -2.60 -21.79 -6.25
N ASP A 421 -3.47 -20.85 -5.87
CA ASP A 421 -4.92 -21.00 -5.70
C ASP A 421 -5.61 -21.65 -6.92
N ARG A 422 -5.26 -21.22 -8.13
CA ARG A 422 -5.90 -21.68 -9.38
C ARG A 422 -5.28 -22.95 -9.97
N ARG A 423 -4.02 -23.27 -9.65
CA ARG A 423 -3.28 -24.39 -10.25
C ARG A 423 -3.11 -25.59 -9.33
N VAL A 424 -3.50 -25.50 -8.06
CA VAL A 424 -3.49 -26.65 -7.15
C VAL A 424 -4.42 -27.75 -7.68
N ASP A 425 -3.93 -28.99 -7.63
CA ASP A 425 -4.69 -30.17 -8.02
C ASP A 425 -4.34 -31.38 -7.14
N GLY A 426 -5.08 -32.48 -7.32
CA GLY A 426 -4.90 -33.69 -6.51
C GLY A 426 -3.51 -34.31 -6.59
N GLU A 427 -2.81 -34.14 -7.72
CA GLU A 427 -1.44 -34.66 -7.86
C GLU A 427 -0.44 -33.83 -7.07
N LEU A 428 -0.58 -32.49 -7.07
CA LEU A 428 0.23 -31.63 -6.21
C LEU A 428 0.00 -31.96 -4.73
N LEU A 429 -1.26 -32.10 -4.31
CA LEU A 429 -1.58 -32.41 -2.91
C LEU A 429 -0.98 -33.76 -2.49
N ARG A 430 -1.08 -34.79 -3.35
CA ARG A 430 -0.44 -36.09 -3.12
C ARG A 430 1.08 -35.97 -2.98
N MET A 431 1.71 -35.14 -3.81
CA MET A 431 3.15 -34.87 -3.76
C MET A 431 3.56 -34.16 -2.47
N VAL A 432 2.79 -33.16 -2.04
CA VAL A 432 3.04 -32.39 -0.81
C VAL A 432 2.81 -33.24 0.44
N ASP A 433 1.79 -34.08 0.45
CA ASP A 433 1.53 -35.02 1.55
C ASP A 433 2.67 -36.03 1.70
N ALA A 434 3.15 -36.63 0.59
CA ALA A 434 4.31 -37.51 0.60
C ALA A 434 5.58 -36.81 1.14
N PHE A 435 5.81 -35.54 0.76
CA PHE A 435 6.88 -34.73 1.32
C PHE A 435 6.72 -34.51 2.83
N ALA A 436 5.51 -34.21 3.30
CA ALA A 436 5.22 -34.01 4.71
C ALA A 436 5.41 -35.31 5.52
N GLU A 437 4.99 -36.46 5.01
CA GLU A 437 5.26 -37.77 5.61
C GLU A 437 6.75 -38.06 5.72
N GLU A 438 7.53 -37.82 4.68
CA GLU A 438 8.99 -38.02 4.68
C GLU A 438 9.67 -37.13 5.74
N ARG A 439 9.24 -35.87 5.86
CA ARG A 439 9.73 -34.94 6.89
C ARG A 439 9.43 -35.46 8.30
N ARG A 440 8.19 -35.88 8.57
CA ARG A 440 7.77 -36.44 9.86
C ARG A 440 8.55 -37.72 10.21
N ALA A 441 8.71 -38.63 9.24
CA ALA A 441 9.47 -39.87 9.43
C ALA A 441 10.95 -39.60 9.75
N ALA A 442 11.53 -38.53 9.21
CA ALA A 442 12.87 -38.06 9.52
C ALA A 442 12.97 -37.25 10.83
N GLY A 443 11.88 -37.07 11.58
CA GLY A 443 11.84 -36.25 12.79
C GLY A 443 12.02 -34.76 12.54
N ARG A 444 11.74 -34.29 11.31
CA ARG A 444 11.88 -32.88 10.90
C ARG A 444 10.51 -32.20 10.84
N ALA A 445 10.45 -30.92 11.17
CA ALA A 445 9.21 -30.14 11.08
C ALA A 445 8.70 -30.05 9.63
N VAL A 446 7.39 -30.11 9.44
CA VAL A 446 6.76 -29.85 8.13
C VAL A 446 6.59 -28.33 8.00
N PRO A 447 6.95 -27.71 6.86
CA PRO A 447 6.71 -26.28 6.62
C PRO A 447 5.23 -25.91 6.77
N ASP A 448 4.93 -24.77 7.37
CA ASP A 448 3.55 -24.30 7.58
C ASP A 448 2.78 -24.17 6.26
N ASP A 449 3.43 -23.63 5.22
CA ASP A 449 2.83 -23.57 3.87
C ASP A 449 2.37 -24.93 3.33
N ALA A 450 3.10 -26.01 3.63
CA ALA A 450 2.69 -27.36 3.23
C ALA A 450 1.48 -27.85 4.03
N VAL A 451 1.41 -27.49 5.31
CA VAL A 451 0.27 -27.81 6.18
C VAL A 451 -0.97 -27.03 5.73
N ASP A 452 -0.82 -25.75 5.44
CA ASP A 452 -1.92 -24.88 5.02
C ASP A 452 -2.45 -25.27 3.64
N LEU A 453 -1.57 -25.63 2.71
CA LEU A 453 -1.96 -26.14 1.40
C LEU A 453 -2.82 -27.42 1.52
N LEU A 454 -2.45 -28.35 2.41
CA LEU A 454 -3.22 -29.57 2.66
C LEU A 454 -4.55 -29.31 3.40
N ARG A 455 -4.60 -28.30 4.27
CA ARG A 455 -5.83 -27.92 5.01
C ARG A 455 -6.86 -27.20 4.16
N SER A 456 -6.41 -26.38 3.20
CA SER A 456 -7.29 -25.54 2.37
C SER A 456 -8.30 -26.33 1.50
N GLN A 457 -8.20 -27.66 1.47
CA GLN A 457 -9.03 -28.55 0.65
C GLN A 457 -9.73 -29.67 1.46
N SER A 458 -9.67 -29.59 2.80
CA SER A 458 -10.43 -30.43 3.74
C SER A 458 -11.70 -29.70 4.17
#